data_AF-A0A1B6ESM9-F1
#
_entry.id   AF-A0A1B6ESM9-F1
#
_cell.length_a   1.000
_cell.length_b   1.000
_cell.length_c   1.000
_cell.angle_alpha   90.00
_cell.angle_beta   90.00
_cell.angle_gamma   90.00
#
_symmetry.space_group_name_H-M   'P 1'
#
loop_
_entity.id
_entity.type
_entity.pdbx_description
1 polymer ?
#
loop_
_entity_poly.entity_id
_entity_poly.type
_entity_poly.pdbx_seq_one_letter_code
_entity_poly.pdbx_strand_id
1 'polypeptide(L)'
;PTTGVDPVARRNLWDVLARCQKSGQAIVLTSHSMEECEALCTRLTIMVKGRMMCIGSNQYLKQRYGQGYTIMIKLHTHPSKDMLLQHLKEDVQQSFTFNCTLKDEHTSLLHYHMTDTSMSLSNLFRIMERLKQVHSIIEDYTVSDTTLEQVFIMFARQSEQEA
;
A
#
# COMPACT_ATOMS: atom_id res chain seq x y z
N PRO A 1 17.46 -9.88 5.17
CA PRO A 1 18.80 -10.26 5.71
C PRO A 1 19.72 -9.06 5.97
N THR A 2 19.18 -7.85 5.93
CA THR A 2 19.96 -6.60 5.93
C THR A 2 19.62 -5.70 7.13
N THR A 3 19.02 -6.27 8.18
CA THR A 3 18.71 -5.53 9.43
C THR A 3 19.99 -4.96 10.04
N GLY A 4 20.07 -3.64 10.18
CA GLY A 4 21.23 -2.96 10.77
C GLY A 4 22.42 -2.76 9.82
N VAL A 5 22.28 -3.08 8.54
CA VAL A 5 23.29 -2.79 7.50
C VAL A 5 23.08 -1.36 6.98
N ASP A 6 24.17 -0.62 6.75
CA ASP A 6 24.07 0.73 6.20
C ASP A 6 23.47 0.71 4.78
N PRO A 7 22.84 1.82 4.32
CA PRO A 7 22.17 1.85 3.02
C PRO A 7 23.09 1.51 1.84
N VAL A 8 24.39 1.80 1.92
CA VAL A 8 25.35 1.55 0.82
C VAL A 8 25.72 0.07 0.77
N ALA A 9 26.08 -0.53 1.91
CA ALA A 9 26.39 -1.96 1.98
C ALA A 9 25.16 -2.82 1.63
N ARG A 10 23.95 -2.39 2.02
CA ARG A 10 22.70 -3.06 1.61
C ARG A 10 22.56 -3.11 0.08
N ARG A 11 22.77 -1.98 -0.61
CA ARG A 11 22.74 -1.94 -2.09
C ARG A 11 23.81 -2.82 -2.72
N ASN A 12 25.04 -2.79 -2.18
CA ASN A 12 26.11 -3.65 -2.67
C ASN A 12 25.74 -5.15 -2.56
N LEU A 13 25.10 -5.53 -1.44
CA LEU A 13 24.64 -6.90 -1.22
C LEU A 13 23.54 -7.28 -2.22
N TRP A 14 22.61 -6.36 -2.49
CA TRP A 14 21.56 -6.54 -3.50
C TRP A 14 22.15 -6.75 -4.90
N ASP A 15 23.18 -5.97 -5.28
CA ASP A 15 23.87 -6.11 -6.56
C ASP A 15 24.59 -7.47 -6.68
N VAL A 16 25.19 -7.95 -5.59
CA VAL A 16 25.82 -9.29 -5.56
C VAL A 16 24.76 -10.38 -5.79
N LEU A 17 23.63 -10.32 -5.07
CA LEU A 17 22.55 -11.30 -5.22
C LEU A 17 21.96 -11.27 -6.63
N ALA A 18 21.76 -10.08 -7.20
CA ALA A 18 21.29 -9.93 -8.58
C ALA A 18 22.27 -10.52 -9.60
N ARG A 19 23.59 -10.36 -9.40
CA ARG A 19 24.61 -10.99 -10.25
C ARG A 19 24.59 -12.52 -10.14
N CYS A 20 24.51 -13.05 -8.92
CA CYS A 20 24.39 -14.49 -8.69
C CYS A 20 23.16 -15.07 -9.38
N GLN A 21 22.00 -14.42 -9.24
CA GLN A 21 20.78 -14.83 -9.94
C GLN A 21 20.97 -14.83 -11.48
N LYS A 22 21.56 -13.75 -12.04
CA LYS A 22 21.86 -13.67 -13.48
C LYS A 22 22.82 -14.74 -13.98
N SER A 23 23.69 -15.26 -13.10
CA SER A 23 24.58 -16.40 -13.39
C SER A 23 23.89 -17.77 -13.35
N GLY A 24 22.56 -17.81 -13.13
CA GLY A 24 21.77 -19.05 -13.09
C GLY A 24 21.66 -19.70 -11.72
N GLN A 25 22.13 -19.04 -10.66
CA GLN A 25 22.01 -19.58 -9.29
C GLN A 25 20.60 -19.38 -8.73
N ALA A 26 20.07 -20.41 -8.08
CA ALA A 26 18.83 -20.32 -7.31
C ALA A 26 19.14 -19.85 -5.89
N ILE A 27 18.49 -18.77 -5.45
CA ILE A 27 18.67 -18.17 -4.13
C ILE A 27 17.34 -18.20 -3.40
N VAL A 28 17.35 -18.72 -2.17
CA VAL A 28 16.21 -18.62 -1.24
C VAL A 28 16.61 -17.65 -0.15
N LEU A 29 15.84 -16.58 0.01
CA LEU A 29 16.04 -15.58 1.05
C LEU A 29 14.77 -15.47 1.89
N THR A 30 14.95 -15.27 3.19
CA THR A 30 13.88 -14.94 4.13
C THR A 30 14.11 -13.52 4.62
N SER A 31 13.09 -12.67 4.52
CA SER A 31 13.17 -11.30 5.02
C SER A 31 11.86 -10.86 5.66
N HIS A 32 11.99 -9.98 6.65
CA HIS A 32 10.89 -9.23 7.24
C HIS A 32 10.71 -7.86 6.56
N SER A 33 11.65 -7.45 5.70
CA SER A 33 11.57 -6.22 4.92
C SER A 33 10.87 -6.50 3.60
N MET A 34 9.69 -5.89 3.41
CA MET A 34 8.94 -6.02 2.15
C MET A 34 9.69 -5.33 1.01
N GLU A 35 10.41 -4.24 1.27
CA GLU A 35 11.25 -3.54 0.29
C GLU A 35 12.33 -4.48 -0.28
N GLU A 36 13.02 -5.24 0.59
CA GLU A 36 14.06 -6.20 0.16
C GLU A 36 13.46 -7.35 -0.67
N CYS A 37 12.31 -7.87 -0.23
CA CYS A 37 11.56 -8.90 -0.93
C CYS A 37 11.10 -8.43 -2.32
N GLU A 38 10.58 -7.21 -2.44
CA GLU A 38 10.14 -6.65 -3.72
C GLU A 38 11.30 -6.36 -4.67
N ALA A 39 12.46 -5.95 -4.16
CA ALA A 39 13.63 -5.62 -4.97
C ALA A 39 14.37 -6.86 -5.52
N LEU A 40 14.45 -7.94 -4.74
CA LEU A 40 15.33 -9.08 -5.06
C LEU A 40 14.60 -10.31 -5.59
N CYS A 41 13.34 -10.51 -5.21
CA CYS A 41 12.65 -11.77 -5.46
C CYS A 41 11.86 -11.73 -6.78
N THR A 42 12.08 -12.74 -7.63
CA THR A 42 11.23 -13.00 -8.80
C THR A 42 9.92 -13.72 -8.42
N ARG A 43 9.97 -14.52 -7.35
CA ARG A 43 8.82 -15.18 -6.73
C ARG A 43 8.89 -15.01 -5.23
N LEU A 44 7.74 -14.71 -4.63
CA LEU A 44 7.56 -14.47 -3.21
C LEU A 44 6.53 -15.45 -2.67
N THR A 45 6.72 -15.84 -1.42
CA THR A 45 5.75 -16.60 -0.64
C THR A 45 5.59 -15.97 0.73
N ILE A 46 4.36 -15.89 1.22
CA ILE A 46 4.06 -15.41 2.57
C ILE A 46 3.71 -16.62 3.43
N MET A 47 4.43 -16.77 4.53
CA MET A 47 4.20 -17.84 5.51
C MET A 47 3.57 -17.27 6.77
N VAL A 48 2.50 -17.90 7.25
CA VAL A 48 1.80 -17.53 8.49
C VAL A 48 1.54 -18.80 9.28
N LYS A 49 1.90 -18.82 10.58
CA LYS A 49 1.74 -19.98 11.47
C LYS A 49 2.26 -21.31 10.87
N GLY A 50 3.40 -21.26 10.19
CA GLY A 50 4.04 -22.43 9.57
C GLY A 50 3.40 -22.94 8.26
N ARG A 51 2.41 -22.23 7.71
CA ARG A 51 1.75 -22.57 6.44
C ARG A 51 2.08 -21.53 5.36
N MET A 52 2.34 -22.01 4.14
CA MET A 52 2.49 -21.13 2.97
C MET A 52 1.11 -20.67 2.51
N MET A 53 0.84 -19.38 2.60
CA MET A 53 -0.47 -18.78 2.29
C MET A 53 -0.61 -18.44 0.80
N CYS A 54 0.50 -18.04 0.16
CA CYS A 54 0.51 -17.67 -1.24
C CYS A 54 1.89 -17.90 -1.86
N ILE A 55 1.95 -17.99 -3.19
CA ILE A 55 3.20 -17.99 -3.95
C ILE A 55 2.99 -17.33 -5.32
N GLY A 56 3.90 -16.45 -5.74
CA GLY A 56 3.82 -15.80 -7.04
C GLY A 56 4.76 -14.61 -7.19
N SER A 57 4.69 -13.91 -8.31
CA SER A 57 5.40 -12.63 -8.49
C SER A 57 4.76 -11.54 -7.63
N ASN A 58 5.49 -10.45 -7.34
CA ASN A 58 4.95 -9.32 -6.58
C ASN A 58 3.64 -8.79 -7.19
N GLN A 59 3.62 -8.59 -8.50
CA GLN A 59 2.44 -8.09 -9.20
C GLN A 59 1.27 -9.08 -9.17
N TYR A 60 1.52 -10.37 -9.30
CA TYR A 60 0.48 -11.39 -9.17
C TYR A 60 -0.14 -11.39 -7.76
N LEU A 61 0.70 -11.32 -6.72
CA LEU A 61 0.22 -11.29 -5.34
C LEU A 61 -0.60 -10.03 -5.05
N LYS A 62 -0.14 -8.86 -5.49
CA LYS A 62 -0.90 -7.60 -5.39
C LYS A 62 -2.21 -7.63 -6.16
N GLN A 63 -2.25 -8.23 -7.35
CA GLN A 63 -3.49 -8.32 -8.13
C GLN A 63 -4.48 -9.33 -7.54
N ARG A 64 -4.00 -10.47 -7.04
CA ARG A 64 -4.86 -11.55 -6.52
C ARG A 64 -5.37 -11.29 -5.11
N TYR A 65 -4.55 -10.67 -4.28
CA TYR A 65 -4.83 -10.46 -2.85
C TYR A 65 -4.92 -8.98 -2.46
N GLY A 66 -4.56 -8.07 -3.36
CA GLY A 66 -4.73 -6.64 -3.11
C GLY A 66 -6.21 -6.28 -3.08
N GLN A 67 -6.58 -5.46 -2.12
CA GLN A 67 -7.96 -5.06 -1.87
C GLN A 67 -8.17 -3.62 -2.32
N GLY A 68 -7.89 -3.35 -3.59
CA GLY A 68 -8.08 -2.04 -4.21
C GLY A 68 -6.98 -1.02 -3.90
N TYR A 69 -7.35 0.23 -3.66
CA TYR A 69 -6.44 1.39 -3.65
C TYR A 69 -6.32 2.04 -2.28
N THR A 70 -5.17 2.64 -2.05
CA THR A 70 -4.93 3.52 -0.90
C THR A 70 -4.94 4.96 -1.37
N ILE A 71 -5.69 5.82 -0.68
CA ILE A 71 -5.79 7.25 -0.97
C ILE A 71 -5.34 8.01 0.27
N MET A 72 -4.33 8.86 0.11
CA MET A 72 -3.82 9.73 1.15
C MET A 72 -4.13 11.18 0.77
N ILE A 73 -4.77 11.93 1.66
CA ILE A 73 -5.12 13.34 1.43
C ILE A 73 -4.39 14.19 2.46
N LYS A 74 -3.47 15.03 1.98
CA LYS A 74 -2.75 15.99 2.80
C LYS A 74 -3.60 17.25 2.96
N LEU A 75 -3.76 17.70 4.20
CA LEU A 75 -4.60 18.83 4.56
C LEU A 75 -3.77 20.05 4.95
N HIS A 76 -4.22 21.23 4.53
CA HIS A 76 -3.71 22.49 5.04
C HIS A 76 -4.13 22.71 6.51
N THR A 77 -3.31 23.48 7.22
CA THR A 77 -3.69 23.98 8.56
C THR A 77 -4.58 25.20 8.37
N HIS A 78 -5.84 25.13 8.81
CA HIS A 78 -6.82 26.19 8.63
C HIS A 78 -7.55 26.50 9.96
N PRO A 79 -7.93 27.76 10.25
CA PRO A 79 -8.68 28.08 11.48
C PRO A 79 -10.09 27.45 11.50
N SER A 80 -10.76 27.37 10.36
CA SER A 80 -12.09 26.73 10.21
C SER A 80 -12.02 25.27 9.75
N LYS A 81 -10.98 24.55 10.19
CA LYS A 81 -10.65 23.21 9.69
C LYS A 81 -11.76 22.19 9.90
N ASP A 82 -12.39 22.19 11.07
CA ASP A 82 -13.35 21.13 11.43
C ASP A 82 -14.59 21.13 10.52
N MET A 83 -15.13 22.32 10.21
CA MET A 83 -16.25 22.46 9.29
C MET A 83 -15.87 22.02 7.87
N LEU A 84 -14.74 22.49 7.34
CA LEU A 84 -14.27 22.13 6.00
C LEU A 84 -13.96 20.62 5.88
N LEU A 85 -13.38 20.06 6.95
CA LEU A 85 -13.06 18.64 7.03
C LEU A 85 -14.33 17.77 7.00
N GLN A 86 -15.39 18.20 7.68
CA GLN A 86 -16.66 17.49 7.67
C GLN A 86 -17.29 17.47 6.26
N HIS A 87 -17.33 18.61 5.56
CA HIS A 87 -17.82 18.68 4.18
C HIS A 87 -16.98 17.80 3.24
N LEU A 88 -15.65 17.81 3.40
CA LEU A 88 -14.78 16.93 2.63
C LEU A 88 -15.10 15.46 2.86
N LYS A 89 -15.28 15.02 4.11
CA LYS A 89 -15.60 13.63 4.43
C LYS A 89 -16.94 13.20 3.81
N GLU A 90 -17.95 14.07 3.87
CA GLU A 90 -19.26 13.82 3.26
C GLU A 90 -19.15 13.67 1.73
N ASP A 91 -18.43 14.57 1.06
CA ASP A 91 -18.23 14.52 -0.39
C ASP A 91 -17.40 13.32 -0.84
N VAL A 92 -16.39 12.91 -0.06
CA VAL A 92 -15.61 11.68 -0.30
C VAL A 92 -16.53 10.46 -0.19
N GLN A 93 -17.38 10.39 0.83
CA GLN A 93 -18.34 9.29 0.98
C GLN A 93 -19.35 9.24 -0.18
N GLN A 94 -19.86 10.40 -0.63
CA GLN A 94 -20.75 10.48 -1.78
C GLN A 94 -20.06 10.11 -3.10
N SER A 95 -18.78 10.47 -3.27
CA SER A 95 -18.05 10.25 -4.52
C SER A 95 -17.61 8.79 -4.72
N PHE A 96 -17.40 8.02 -3.65
CA PHE A 96 -16.82 6.67 -3.71
C PHE A 96 -17.75 5.53 -3.26
N THR A 97 -19.06 5.78 -3.11
CA THR A 97 -20.14 4.79 -2.90
C THR A 97 -19.74 3.56 -2.07
N PHE A 98 -19.79 3.65 -0.74
CA PHE A 98 -19.57 2.59 0.29
C PHE A 98 -18.25 1.79 0.24
N ASN A 99 -17.50 1.84 -0.85
CA ASN A 99 -16.30 1.04 -1.04
C ASN A 99 -15.04 1.76 -0.57
N CYS A 100 -15.16 2.95 0.02
CA CYS A 100 -14.05 3.74 0.54
C CYS A 100 -14.20 3.92 2.06
N THR A 101 -13.22 3.40 2.81
CA THR A 101 -13.20 3.39 4.27
C THR A 101 -12.07 4.26 4.79
N LEU A 102 -12.36 5.14 5.74
CA LEU A 102 -11.33 5.90 6.45
C LEU A 102 -10.60 4.95 7.40
N LYS A 103 -9.31 4.73 7.17
CA LYS A 103 -8.45 3.85 7.99
C LYS A 103 -7.73 4.62 9.09
N ASP A 104 -7.31 5.84 8.79
CA ASP A 104 -6.60 6.68 9.73
C ASP A 104 -6.92 8.16 9.48
N GLU A 105 -6.92 8.93 10.56
CA GLU A 105 -7.17 10.36 10.56
C GLU A 105 -6.15 11.04 11.48
N HIS A 106 -5.32 11.88 10.88
CA HIS A 106 -4.40 12.74 11.58
C HIS A 106 -4.70 14.20 11.28
N THR A 107 -4.07 15.09 12.05
CA THR A 107 -4.28 16.53 11.92
C THR A 107 -3.95 17.06 10.53
N SER A 108 -3.00 16.50 9.79
CA SER A 108 -2.66 16.98 8.44
C SER A 108 -2.88 15.95 7.35
N LEU A 109 -3.48 14.79 7.66
CA LEU A 109 -3.49 13.65 6.76
C LEU A 109 -4.72 12.77 6.98
N LEU A 110 -5.47 12.51 5.92
CA LEU A 110 -6.52 11.50 5.89
C LEU A 110 -6.04 10.29 5.10
N HIS A 111 -6.29 9.11 5.63
CA HIS A 111 -5.91 7.85 5.00
C HIS A 111 -7.17 7.02 4.73
N TYR A 112 -7.50 6.89 3.45
CA TYR A 112 -8.62 6.10 2.98
C TYR A 112 -8.13 4.84 2.27
N HIS A 113 -8.94 3.79 2.38
CA HIS A 113 -8.76 2.55 1.66
C HIS A 113 -10.01 2.21 0.88
N MET A 114 -9.85 2.08 -0.43
CA MET A 114 -10.91 1.77 -1.38
C MET A 114 -10.84 0.29 -1.77
N THR A 115 -11.86 -0.50 -1.46
CA THR A 115 -11.92 -1.93 -1.78
C THR A 115 -12.48 -2.22 -3.18
N ASP A 116 -12.94 -1.20 -3.89
CA ASP A 116 -13.49 -1.35 -5.24
C ASP A 116 -12.38 -1.52 -6.29
N THR A 117 -12.19 -2.76 -6.73
CA THR A 117 -11.25 -3.09 -7.80
C THR A 117 -11.82 -2.85 -9.21
N SER A 118 -13.11 -2.49 -9.34
CA SER A 118 -13.73 -2.18 -10.63
C SER A 118 -13.44 -0.75 -11.10
N MET A 119 -13.09 0.15 -10.18
CA MET A 119 -12.72 1.52 -10.51
C MET A 119 -11.32 1.56 -11.16
N SER A 120 -11.22 2.21 -12.31
CA SER A 120 -9.91 2.49 -12.92
C SER A 120 -9.17 3.57 -12.15
N LEU A 121 -7.86 3.44 -12.04
CA LEU A 121 -6.97 4.46 -11.45
C LEU A 121 -7.23 5.85 -12.06
N SER A 122 -7.47 5.93 -13.37
CA SER A 122 -7.80 7.19 -14.08
C SER A 122 -9.08 7.86 -13.60
N ASN A 123 -10.13 7.09 -13.31
CA ASN A 123 -11.38 7.62 -12.78
C ASN A 123 -11.19 8.07 -11.33
N LEU A 124 -10.44 7.31 -10.54
CA LEU A 124 -10.08 7.66 -9.16
C LEU A 124 -9.33 8.99 -9.10
N PHE A 125 -8.28 9.17 -9.92
CA PHE A 125 -7.56 10.45 -10.04
C PHE A 125 -8.48 11.59 -10.48
N ARG A 126 -9.39 11.36 -11.43
CA ARG A 126 -10.35 12.40 -11.87
C ARG A 126 -11.26 12.86 -10.74
N ILE A 127 -11.75 11.95 -9.90
CA ILE A 127 -12.59 12.28 -8.75
C ILE A 127 -11.78 13.05 -7.71
N MET A 128 -10.57 12.59 -7.39
CA MET A 128 -9.68 13.27 -6.43
C MET A 128 -9.31 14.68 -6.88
N GLU A 129 -9.04 14.87 -8.17
CA GLU A 129 -8.73 16.19 -8.72
C GLU A 129 -9.92 17.15 -8.61
N ARG A 130 -11.13 16.66 -8.88
CA ARG A 130 -12.37 17.43 -8.67
C ARG A 130 -12.54 17.81 -7.19
N LEU A 131 -12.31 16.89 -6.27
CA LEU A 131 -12.39 17.15 -4.83
C LEU A 131 -11.37 18.21 -4.40
N LYS A 132 -10.12 18.15 -4.90
CA LYS A 132 -9.08 19.16 -4.64
C LYS A 132 -9.49 20.56 -5.11
N GLN A 133 -10.19 20.66 -6.24
CA GLN A 133 -10.67 21.93 -6.77
C GLN A 133 -11.82 22.53 -5.94
N VAL A 134 -12.70 21.69 -5.39
CA VAL A 134 -13.85 22.13 -4.59
C VAL A 134 -13.44 22.44 -3.15
N HIS A 135 -12.52 21.65 -2.59
CA HIS A 135 -12.12 21.71 -1.19
C HIS A 135 -10.74 22.33 -1.02
N SER A 136 -10.69 23.62 -0.72
CA SER A 136 -9.45 24.38 -0.49
C SER A 136 -8.61 23.89 0.72
N ILE A 137 -9.18 23.02 1.56
CA ILE A 137 -8.46 22.37 2.67
C ILE A 137 -7.47 21.30 2.17
N ILE A 138 -7.64 20.77 0.95
CA ILE A 138 -6.74 19.77 0.37
C ILE A 138 -5.49 20.47 -0.16
N GLU A 139 -4.34 20.20 0.46
CA GLU A 139 -3.04 20.63 -0.05
C GLU A 139 -2.62 19.75 -1.22
N ASP A 140 -2.64 18.44 -1.00
CA ASP A 140 -2.27 17.46 -2.01
C ASP A 140 -2.89 16.10 -1.74
N TYR A 141 -2.79 15.19 -2.71
CA TYR A 141 -3.23 13.81 -2.52
C TYR A 141 -2.29 12.82 -3.20
N THR A 142 -2.34 11.58 -2.75
CA THR A 142 -1.62 10.45 -3.34
C THR A 142 -2.57 9.27 -3.45
N VAL A 143 -2.52 8.60 -4.60
CA VAL A 143 -3.23 7.34 -4.83
C VAL A 143 -2.18 6.27 -5.14
N SER A 144 -2.26 5.15 -4.43
CA SER A 144 -1.35 4.03 -4.62
C SER A 144 -2.08 2.70 -4.60
N ASP A 145 -1.53 1.71 -5.30
CA ASP A 145 -2.00 0.33 -5.24
C ASP A 145 -1.75 -0.28 -3.86
N THR A 146 -2.39 -1.42 -3.61
CA THR A 146 -2.12 -2.22 -2.40
C THR A 146 -0.64 -2.61 -2.34
N THR A 147 0.00 -2.38 -1.19
CA THR A 147 1.40 -2.76 -0.96
C THR A 147 1.54 -4.23 -0.60
N LEU A 148 2.73 -4.81 -0.79
CA LEU A 148 2.98 -6.19 -0.35
C LEU A 148 2.83 -6.33 1.18
N GLU A 149 3.15 -5.26 1.92
CA GLU A 149 2.93 -5.18 3.36
C GLU A 149 1.44 -5.28 3.73
N GLN A 150 0.56 -4.59 3.00
CA GLN A 150 -0.88 -4.70 3.21
C GLN A 150 -1.40 -6.11 2.91
N VAL A 151 -0.90 -6.76 1.85
CA VAL A 151 -1.20 -8.18 1.55
C VAL A 151 -0.74 -9.09 2.70
N PHE A 152 0.44 -8.84 3.27
CA PHE A 152 0.92 -9.58 4.43
C PHE A 152 0.03 -9.39 5.66
N ILE A 153 -0.34 -8.15 5.99
CA ILE A 153 -1.23 -7.83 7.13
C ILE A 153 -2.59 -8.52 6.96
N MET A 154 -3.12 -8.58 5.74
CA MET A 154 -4.36 -9.29 5.44
C MET A 154 -4.25 -10.78 5.83
N PHE A 155 -3.19 -11.48 5.40
CA PHE A 155 -2.99 -12.90 5.75
C PHE A 155 -2.75 -13.11 7.24
N ALA A 156 -2.02 -12.21 7.90
CA ALA A 156 -1.79 -12.28 9.33
C ALA A 156 -3.11 -12.20 10.12
N ARG A 157 -3.97 -11.23 9.79
CA ARG A 157 -5.28 -11.04 10.41
C ARG A 157 -6.25 -12.20 10.16
N GLN A 158 -6.29 -12.76 8.95
CA GLN A 158 -7.12 -13.94 8.66
C GLN A 158 -6.76 -15.12 9.57
N SER A 159 -5.46 -15.35 9.80
CA SER A 159 -5.01 -16.45 10.65
C SER A 159 -5.38 -16.29 12.13
N GLU A 160 -5.59 -15.07 12.61
CA GLU A 160 -6.05 -14.78 13.97
C GLU A 160 -7.54 -15.02 14.16
N GLN A 161 -8.34 -14.87 13.10
CA GLN A 161 -9.79 -15.11 13.11
C GLN A 161 -10.15 -16.60 13.01
N GLU A 162 -9.24 -17.43 12.52
CA GLU A 162 -9.40 -18.90 12.38
C GLU A 162 -8.93 -19.70 13.61
N ALA A 163 -8.42 -19.04 14.65
CA ALA A 163 -7.87 -19.65 15.88
C ALA A 163 -8.79 -19.42 17.09
#